data_AF-A0A960MYZ9-F1
#
_entry.id   AF-A0A960MYZ9-F1
#
_cell.length_a   1.000
_cell.length_b   1.000
_cell.length_c   1.000
_cell.angle_alpha   90.00
_cell.angle_beta   90.00
_cell.angle_gamma   90.00
#
_symmetry.space_group_name_H-M   'P 1'
#
loop_
_entity.id
_entity.type
_entity.pdbx_description
1 polymer ?
#
loop_
_entity_poly.entity_id
_entity_poly.type
_entity_poly.pdbx_seq_one_letter_code
_entity_poly.pdbx_strand_id
1 'polypeptide(L)'
;GLTGRYPDSFWTALNFFEFWPKDEFLEKSAVERELRDHFEPIQPPFRYGDLLLLVEEQSRRAMHASVFIADDIVYTKNGSDLLRPWILMRLPDLMTRMATDERPMIEGWRRKPEANPTPTGP
;
A
#
# COMPACT_ATOMS: atom_id res chain seq x y z
N GLY A 1 2.27 8.00 -19.45
CA GLY A 1 2.21 8.00 -17.98
C GLY A 1 2.17 9.42 -17.47
N LEU A 2 1.69 9.62 -16.24
CA LEU A 2 1.83 10.88 -15.50
C LEU A 2 3.34 11.06 -15.26
N THR A 3 3.91 12.19 -15.68
CA THR A 3 5.37 12.50 -15.56
C THR A 3 6.34 11.45 -16.12
N GLY A 4 5.90 10.55 -17.00
CA GLY A 4 6.72 9.47 -17.57
C GLY A 4 6.71 8.15 -16.79
N ARG A 5 6.00 8.07 -15.66
CA ARG A 5 5.76 6.82 -14.91
C ARG A 5 4.28 6.43 -14.98
N TYR A 6 3.99 5.16 -14.74
CA TYR A 6 2.63 4.68 -14.57
C TYR A 6 2.39 4.33 -13.10
N PRO A 7 1.16 4.50 -12.61
CA PRO A 7 0.75 3.99 -11.32
C PRO A 7 1.16 2.54 -11.10
N ASP A 8 1.77 2.26 -9.95
CA ASP A 8 2.10 0.92 -9.49
C ASP A 8 1.27 0.57 -8.23
N SER A 9 1.63 -0.52 -7.57
CA SER A 9 0.95 -0.97 -6.34
C SER A 9 1.09 0.03 -5.19
N PHE A 10 2.24 0.71 -5.05
CA PHE A 10 2.50 1.64 -3.95
C PHE A 10 1.71 2.93 -4.15
N TRP A 11 1.78 3.52 -5.34
CA TRP A 11 0.96 4.67 -5.71
C TRP A 11 -0.52 4.38 -5.53
N THR A 12 -0.96 3.19 -5.95
CA THR A 12 -2.37 2.77 -5.85
C THR A 12 -2.83 2.68 -4.40
N ALA A 13 -2.01 2.07 -3.53
CA ALA A 13 -2.42 1.82 -2.16
C ALA A 13 -2.40 3.09 -1.31
N LEU A 14 -1.42 3.98 -1.51
CA LEU A 14 -1.36 5.26 -0.79
C LEU A 14 -2.46 6.24 -1.25
N ASN A 15 -2.91 6.16 -2.50
CA ASN A 15 -4.00 6.99 -3.03
C ASN A 15 -5.40 6.43 -2.78
N PHE A 16 -5.56 5.29 -2.08
CA PHE A 16 -6.86 4.62 -1.96
C PHE A 16 -7.97 5.47 -1.33
N PHE A 17 -7.62 6.31 -0.37
CA PHE A 17 -8.54 7.24 0.28
C PHE A 17 -8.43 8.68 -0.23
N GLU A 18 -7.53 8.95 -1.18
CA GLU A 18 -7.34 10.29 -1.72
C GLU A 18 -8.41 10.59 -2.77
N PHE A 19 -9.17 11.66 -2.57
CA PHE A 19 -10.16 12.09 -3.56
C PHE A 19 -9.49 12.52 -4.87
N TRP A 20 -8.36 13.22 -4.76
CA TRP A 20 -7.48 13.55 -5.87
C TRP A 20 -6.17 12.79 -5.71
N PRO A 21 -5.82 11.87 -6.62
CA PRO A 21 -4.58 11.13 -6.51
C PRO A 21 -3.37 12.05 -6.51
N LYS A 22 -2.44 11.78 -5.59
CA LYS A 22 -1.17 12.48 -5.42
C LYS A 22 -0.11 11.82 -6.30
N ASP A 23 0.31 12.53 -7.34
CA ASP A 23 1.32 12.05 -8.30
C ASP A 23 2.72 11.88 -7.68
N GLU A 24 3.00 12.56 -6.57
CA GLU A 24 4.27 12.41 -5.84
C GLU A 24 4.53 10.98 -5.39
N PHE A 25 3.49 10.16 -5.17
CA PHE A 25 3.65 8.75 -4.82
C PHE A 25 4.17 7.88 -5.98
N LEU A 26 4.42 8.45 -7.16
CA LEU A 26 5.21 7.81 -8.23
C LEU A 26 6.71 7.78 -7.90
N GLU A 27 7.14 8.59 -6.93
CA GLU A 27 8.51 8.65 -6.45
C GLU A 27 8.69 7.86 -5.15
N LYS A 28 9.65 6.92 -5.16
CA LYS A 28 9.92 6.02 -4.02
C LYS A 28 10.21 6.79 -2.73
N SER A 29 10.93 7.92 -2.81
CA SER A 29 11.25 8.74 -1.64
C SER A 29 10.02 9.41 -1.02
N ALA A 30 8.98 9.71 -1.80
CA ALA A 30 7.72 10.23 -1.27
C ALA A 30 6.92 9.11 -0.59
N VAL A 31 6.87 7.92 -1.18
CA VAL A 31 6.26 6.72 -0.57
C VAL A 31 6.88 6.41 0.80
N GLU A 32 8.21 6.37 0.88
CA GLU A 32 8.93 6.10 2.14
C GLU A 32 8.70 7.19 3.21
N ARG A 33 8.52 8.44 2.79
CA ARG A 33 8.22 9.56 3.68
C ARG A 33 6.79 9.45 4.20
N GLU A 34 5.81 9.22 3.32
CA GLU A 34 4.41 9.05 3.68
C GLU A 34 4.21 7.93 4.70
N LEU A 35 4.83 6.76 4.48
CA LEU A 35 4.78 5.64 5.42
C LEU A 35 5.36 6.00 6.79
N ARG A 36 6.52 6.66 6.81
CA ARG A 36 7.20 7.03 8.06
C ARG A 36 6.39 8.04 8.87
N ASP A 37 5.88 9.06 8.19
CA ASP A 37 5.31 10.24 8.84
C ASP A 37 3.85 9.98 9.22
N HIS A 38 3.09 9.27 8.36
CA HIS A 38 1.64 9.15 8.48
C HIS A 38 1.14 7.74 8.78
N PHE A 39 1.99 6.71 8.82
CA PHE A 39 1.58 5.35 9.14
C PHE A 39 2.34 4.79 10.35
N GLU A 40 1.72 3.83 11.02
CA GLU A 40 2.32 3.04 12.08
C GLU A 40 2.27 1.55 11.74
N PRO A 41 3.30 0.77 12.08
CA PRO A 41 3.29 -0.67 11.85
C PRO A 41 2.27 -1.33 12.79
N ILE A 42 1.53 -2.30 12.26
CA ILE A 42 0.50 -3.05 12.99
C ILE A 42 0.64 -4.55 12.78
N GLN A 43 0.11 -5.31 13.74
CA GLN A 43 -0.04 -6.77 13.64
C GLN A 43 -1.52 -7.11 13.33
N PRO A 44 -1.80 -8.31 12.81
CA PRO A 44 -3.17 -8.80 12.66
C PRO A 44 -3.95 -8.77 13.99
N PRO A 45 -5.30 -8.67 13.96
CA PRO A 45 -6.15 -8.67 12.77
C PRO A 45 -6.15 -7.32 12.04
N PHE A 46 -6.08 -7.41 10.70
CA PHE A 46 -6.17 -6.26 9.81
C PHE A 46 -7.61 -5.73 9.72
N ARG A 47 -7.73 -4.45 9.35
CA ARG A 47 -8.99 -3.73 9.18
C ARG A 47 -9.03 -3.08 7.81
N TYR A 48 -10.24 -2.82 7.33
CA TYR A 48 -10.46 -2.13 6.06
C TYR A 48 -9.60 -0.87 5.98
N GLY A 49 -8.83 -0.74 4.90
CA GLY A 49 -7.95 0.40 4.67
C GLY A 49 -6.53 0.25 5.22
N ASP A 50 -6.22 -0.81 5.97
CA ASP A 50 -4.83 -1.10 6.33
C ASP A 50 -4.01 -1.38 5.07
N LEU A 51 -2.80 -0.84 5.03
CA LEU A 51 -1.85 -1.10 3.98
C LEU A 51 -1.05 -2.35 4.32
N LEU A 52 -1.05 -3.33 3.42
CA LEU A 52 -0.26 -4.55 3.52
C LEU A 52 0.88 -4.51 2.51
N LEU A 53 2.11 -4.53 3.00
CA LEU A 53 3.32 -4.65 2.18
C LEU A 53 3.76 -6.11 2.15
N LEU A 54 4.02 -6.61 0.94
CA LEU A 54 4.73 -7.86 0.76
C LEU A 54 6.22 -7.57 0.70
N VAL A 55 6.96 -8.14 1.64
CA VAL A 55 8.40 -7.90 1.80
C VAL A 55 9.18 -9.19 1.62
N GLU A 56 10.36 -9.09 1.03
CA GLU A 56 11.32 -10.20 1.01
C GLU A 56 11.77 -10.52 2.44
N GLU A 57 11.87 -11.79 2.78
CA GLU A 57 12.24 -12.23 4.13
C GLU A 57 13.66 -11.80 4.50
N GLN A 58 14.64 -12.08 3.63
CA GLN A 58 16.05 -11.79 3.89
C GLN A 58 16.40 -10.30 3.83
N SER A 59 16.02 -9.63 2.74
CA SER A 59 16.43 -8.24 2.48
C SER A 59 15.52 -7.22 3.16
N ARG A 60 14.33 -7.64 3.62
CA ARG A 60 13.26 -6.78 4.14
C ARG A 60 12.78 -5.73 3.12
N ARG A 61 13.09 -5.93 1.83
CA ARG A 61 12.69 -5.03 0.75
C ARG A 61 11.20 -5.19 0.46
N ALA A 62 10.46 -4.09 0.50
CA ALA A 62 9.08 -4.06 0.02
C ALA A 62 9.04 -4.27 -1.50
N MET A 63 8.30 -5.30 -1.91
CA MET A 63 8.13 -5.68 -3.32
C MET A 63 6.80 -5.22 -3.89
N HIS A 64 5.75 -5.23 -3.06
CA HIS A 64 4.39 -4.98 -3.50
C HIS A 64 3.57 -4.38 -2.36
N ALA A 65 2.55 -3.61 -2.71
CA ALA A 65 1.64 -2.98 -1.76
C ALA A 65 0.18 -3.31 -2.09
N SER A 66 -0.66 -3.39 -1.08
CA SER A 66 -2.09 -3.65 -1.24
C SER A 66 -2.88 -3.06 -0.09
N VAL A 67 -4.15 -2.78 -0.31
CA VAL A 67 -5.07 -2.30 0.73
C VAL A 67 -5.92 -3.47 1.18
N PHE A 68 -5.94 -3.74 2.48
CA PHE A 68 -6.82 -4.73 3.07
C PHE A 68 -8.28 -4.28 2.96
N ILE A 69 -9.13 -5.15 2.44
CA ILE A 69 -10.56 -4.87 2.29
C ILE A 69 -11.37 -5.59 3.37
N ALA A 70 -11.36 -6.92 3.36
CA ALA A 70 -12.05 -7.76 4.34
C ALA A 70 -11.58 -9.22 4.25
N ASP A 71 -11.62 -9.96 5.35
CA ASP A 71 -11.22 -11.38 5.44
C ASP A 71 -9.81 -11.64 4.86
N ASP A 72 -9.71 -12.24 3.67
CA ASP A 72 -8.46 -12.40 2.93
C ASP A 72 -8.42 -11.58 1.64
N ILE A 73 -9.36 -10.67 1.41
CA ILE A 73 -9.45 -9.87 0.19
C ILE A 73 -8.63 -8.58 0.31
N VAL A 74 -7.82 -8.31 -0.72
CA VAL A 74 -7.05 -7.08 -0.87
C VAL A 74 -7.32 -6.40 -2.20
N TYR A 75 -7.22 -5.07 -2.22
CA TYR A 75 -7.20 -4.26 -3.44
C TYR A 75 -5.76 -3.92 -3.80
N THR A 76 -5.38 -4.12 -5.06
CA THR A 76 -4.02 -3.83 -5.52
C THR A 76 -3.95 -3.57 -7.02
N LYS A 77 -2.81 -3.06 -7.49
CA LYS A 77 -2.44 -3.00 -8.91
C LYS A 77 -1.30 -3.96 -9.20
N ASN A 78 -1.48 -4.82 -10.19
CA ASN A 78 -0.57 -5.95 -10.45
C ASN A 78 0.76 -5.62 -11.15
N GLY A 79 1.26 -4.39 -11.07
CA GLY A 79 2.54 -3.91 -11.61
C GLY A 79 2.43 -2.51 -12.21
N SER A 80 3.55 -1.96 -12.69
CA SER A 80 3.67 -0.55 -13.11
C SER A 80 3.43 -0.32 -14.61
N ASP A 81 2.66 -1.16 -15.28
CA ASP A 81 2.31 -0.99 -16.69
C ASP A 81 0.79 -0.84 -16.92
N LEU A 82 0.43 -0.31 -18.09
CA LEU A 82 -0.94 0.05 -18.42
C LEU A 82 -1.86 -1.18 -18.55
N LEU A 83 -1.30 -2.32 -18.94
CA LEU A 83 -2.07 -3.54 -19.23
C LEU A 83 -2.36 -4.35 -17.97
N ARG A 84 -1.62 -4.11 -16.88
CA ARG A 84 -1.85 -4.79 -15.62
C ARG A 84 -3.01 -4.18 -14.84
N PRO A 85 -3.96 -4.98 -14.33
CA PRO A 85 -5.19 -4.47 -13.75
C PRO A 85 -5.00 -3.92 -12.34
N TRP A 86 -5.92 -3.03 -11.97
CA TRP A 86 -6.38 -2.88 -10.60
C TRP A 86 -7.39 -3.98 -10.31
N ILE A 87 -7.24 -4.70 -9.21
CA ILE A 87 -8.01 -5.92 -8.95
C ILE A 87 -8.22 -6.12 -7.45
N LEU A 88 -9.38 -6.70 -7.12
CA LEU A 88 -9.62 -7.36 -5.84
C LEU A 88 -9.17 -8.81 -5.96
N MET A 89 -8.28 -9.26 -5.08
CA MET A 89 -7.82 -10.64 -5.06
C MET A 89 -7.59 -11.13 -3.64
N ARG A 90 -7.52 -12.45 -3.46
CA ARG A 90 -7.18 -13.01 -2.16
C ARG A 90 -5.69 -12.81 -1.86
N LEU A 91 -5.38 -12.51 -0.60
CA LEU A 91 -4.04 -12.28 -0.09
C LEU A 91 -3.14 -13.51 -0.31
N PRO A 92 -3.59 -14.76 -0.11
CA PRO A 92 -2.81 -15.94 -0.49
C PRO A 92 -2.42 -15.96 -1.98
N ASP A 93 -3.35 -15.61 -2.87
CA ASP A 93 -3.09 -15.58 -4.31
C ASP A 93 -2.07 -14.47 -4.66
N LEU A 94 -2.13 -13.34 -3.96
CA LEU A 94 -1.16 -12.25 -4.12
C LEU A 94 0.23 -12.66 -3.63
N MET A 95 0.32 -13.35 -2.48
CA MET A 95 1.57 -13.89 -1.97
C MET A 95 2.19 -14.91 -2.94
N THR A 96 1.37 -15.82 -3.49
CA THR A 96 1.83 -16.80 -4.50
C THR A 96 2.33 -16.11 -5.75
N ARG A 97 1.66 -15.05 -6.21
CA ARG A 97 2.09 -14.27 -7.37
C ARG A 97 3.45 -13.58 -7.16
N MET A 98 3.76 -13.18 -5.93
CA MET A 98 5.00 -12.47 -5.59
C MET A 98 6.12 -13.39 -5.12
N ALA A 99 5.86 -14.69 -4.95
CA ALA A 99 6.89 -15.66 -4.60
C ALA A 99 7.81 -15.89 -5.81
N THR A 100 9.06 -15.43 -5.73
CA THR A 100 10.11 -15.77 -6.71
C THR A 100 10.91 -16.97 -6.20
N ASP A 101 11.57 -16.80 -5.05
CA ASP A 101 12.45 -17.82 -4.44
C ASP A 101 12.00 -18.19 -3.03
N GLU A 102 11.46 -17.22 -2.28
CA GLU A 102 10.92 -17.40 -0.93
C GLU A 102 9.50 -16.85 -0.86
N ARG A 103 8.74 -17.36 0.10
CA ARG A 103 7.39 -16.84 0.35
C ARG A 103 7.52 -15.45 1.00
N PRO A 104 6.91 -14.39 0.43
CA PRO A 104 7.00 -13.06 1.02
C PRO A 104 6.37 -13.02 2.41
N MET A 105 6.93 -12.19 3.28
CA MET A 105 6.30 -11.82 4.55
C MET A 105 5.29 -10.69 4.33
N ILE A 106 4.29 -10.61 5.19
CA ILE A 106 3.33 -9.50 5.22
C ILE A 106 3.71 -8.54 6.33
N GLU A 107 3.80 -7.26 6.01
CA GLU A 107 3.85 -6.18 6.99
C GLU A 107 2.60 -5.32 6.91
N GLY A 108 1.90 -5.16 8.04
CA GLY A 108 0.74 -4.29 8.15
C GLY A 108 1.12 -2.87 8.55
N TRP A 109 0.47 -1.90 7.94
CA TRP A 109 0.64 -0.46 8.21
C TRP A 109 -0.72 0.20 8.29
N ARG A 110 -0.97 0.95 9.35
CA ARG A 110 -2.21 1.71 9.54
C ARG A 110 -1.94 3.20 9.52
N ARG A 111 -2.79 3.95 8.81
CA ARG A 111 -2.71 5.41 8.82
C ARG A 111 -2.99 5.91 10.24
N LYS A 112 -2.10 6.77 10.75
CA LYS A 112 -2.28 7.44 12.05
C LYS A 112 -3.54 8.29 12.00
N PRO A 113 -4.27 8.44 13.12
CA PRO A 113 -5.38 9.39 13.17
C PRO A 113 -4.87 10.78 12.77
N GLU A 114 -5.65 11.50 11.96
CA GLU A 114 -5.39 12.92 11.79
C GLU A 114 -5.44 13.57 13.18
N ALA A 115 -4.47 14.43 13.49
CA ALA A 115 -4.56 15.24 14.69
C ALA A 115 -5.87 16.03 14.59
N ASN A 116 -6.75 15.88 15.57
CA ASN A 116 -7.98 16.68 15.62
C ASN A 116 -7.61 18.15 15.39
N PRO A 117 -8.27 18.85 14.46
CA PRO A 117 -8.02 20.27 14.31
C PRO A 117 -8.23 20.91 15.68
N THR A 118 -7.23 21.64 16.17
CA THR A 118 -7.36 22.43 17.40
C THR A 118 -8.65 23.23 17.27
N PRO A 119 -9.60 23.10 18.21
CA PRO A 119 -10.83 23.88 18.12
C PRO A 119 -10.42 25.35 18.07
N THR A 120 -10.66 25.99 16.93
CA THR A 120 -10.64 27.45 16.84
C THR A 120 -11.73 27.90 17.80
N GLY A 121 -11.33 28.47 18.93
CA GLY A 121 -12.23 28.94 19.97
C GLY A 121 -13.28 29.92 19.45
N PRO A 122 -14.33 30.18 20.25
CA PRO A 122 -15.46 31.03 19.86
C PRO A 122 -15.03 32.47 19.52
#